data_AF-W9G5X5-F1
#
_entry.id   AF-W9G5X5-F1
#
_cell.length_a   1.000
_cell.length_b   1.000
_cell.length_c   1.000
_cell.angle_alpha   90.00
_cell.angle_beta   90.00
_cell.angle_gamma   90.00
#
_symmetry.space_group_name_H-M   'P 1'
#
loop_
_entity.id
_entity.type
_entity.pdbx_description
1 polymer ?
#
loop_
_entity_poly.entity_id
_entity_poly.type
_entity_poly.pdbx_seq_one_letter_code
_entity_poly.pdbx_strand_id
1 'polypeptide(L)'
;PCTAEVTGAGGLKQALTVTYDKNTDAGTATATASYAGDSNHLGGDGSATFTIDKAPSQVTVTCNPSSVTFTGSPIEPCTARAKGVGGLDTSAPVSYAHNVEVGTATATGTYTGDANHLASTGSGTFTIGSWTPSGFYQPVDMGTTLNTVKNGSTVPLKFEVFRDGVELTSTSIVTSFTATMIACQTSAPVDDIEFTTTGGTSLRYDTTAGQFVQNWQTPKKPGTCYLVTMTTQDKSTVKAQFKLK
;
A
#
# COMPACT_ATOMS: atom_id res chain seq x y z
N PRO A 1 20.75 38.00 -20.70
CA PRO A 1 20.11 39.29 -21.05
C PRO A 1 20.46 39.63 -22.49
N CYS A 2 19.49 40.07 -23.29
CA CYS A 2 19.70 40.53 -24.66
C CYS A 2 20.33 41.94 -24.65
N THR A 3 21.10 42.23 -25.69
CA THR A 3 21.66 43.57 -25.96
C THR A 3 21.12 44.07 -27.30
N ALA A 4 20.90 45.38 -27.43
CA ALA A 4 20.51 46.01 -28.68
C ALA A 4 21.36 47.24 -28.95
N GLU A 5 21.72 47.46 -30.22
CA GLU A 5 22.51 48.58 -30.69
C GLU A 5 21.96 49.06 -32.03
N VAL A 6 21.77 50.37 -32.20
CA VAL A 6 21.53 50.97 -33.51
C VAL A 6 22.85 51.38 -34.13
N THR A 7 23.03 51.05 -35.41
CA THR A 7 24.16 51.50 -36.22
C THR A 7 23.67 52.21 -37.46
N GLY A 8 24.44 53.17 -37.97
CA GLY A 8 24.05 53.96 -39.14
C GLY A 8 25.21 54.72 -39.79
N ALA A 9 24.91 55.41 -40.89
CA ALA A 9 25.86 56.28 -41.57
C ALA A 9 26.40 57.38 -40.65
N GLY A 10 27.52 58.01 -41.00
CA GLY A 10 28.11 59.06 -40.17
C GLY A 10 28.66 58.60 -38.81
N GLY A 11 28.76 57.27 -38.58
CA GLY A 11 29.31 56.71 -37.35
C GLY A 11 28.31 56.54 -36.21
N LEU A 12 27.00 56.58 -36.48
CA LEU A 12 25.98 56.27 -35.48
C LEU A 12 26.24 54.87 -34.89
N LYS A 13 26.41 54.82 -33.57
CA LYS A 13 26.54 53.59 -32.78
C LYS A 13 26.05 53.86 -31.36
N GLN A 14 24.85 53.41 -31.04
CA GLN A 14 24.22 53.69 -29.74
C GLN A 14 23.55 52.43 -29.18
N ALA A 15 23.83 52.12 -27.92
CA ALA A 15 23.11 51.08 -27.19
C ALA A 15 21.64 51.51 -26.98
N LEU A 16 20.72 50.60 -27.28
CA LEU A 16 19.29 50.79 -27.06
C LEU A 16 18.85 50.08 -25.78
N THR A 17 17.82 50.62 -25.14
CA THR A 17 17.15 49.92 -24.04
C THR A 17 16.32 48.78 -24.63
N VAL A 18 16.50 47.59 -24.07
CA VAL A 18 15.71 46.40 -24.44
C VAL A 18 14.51 46.29 -23.50
N THR A 19 13.32 46.19 -24.09
CA THR A 19 12.09 45.83 -23.39
C THR A 19 11.78 44.35 -23.62
N TYR A 20 11.22 43.69 -22.61
CA TYR A 20 10.91 42.27 -22.65
C TYR A 20 9.41 42.04 -22.50
N ASP A 21 8.90 41.06 -23.26
CA ASP A 21 7.55 40.51 -23.14
C ASP A 21 7.62 39.00 -22.90
N LYS A 22 6.73 38.48 -22.06
CA LYS A 22 6.60 37.04 -21.71
C LYS A 22 7.92 36.39 -21.27
N ASN A 23 8.72 37.10 -20.49
CA ASN A 23 10.08 36.67 -20.11
C ASN A 23 10.18 36.04 -18.71
N THR A 24 9.06 35.63 -18.12
CA THR A 24 9.01 34.96 -16.80
C THR A 24 8.57 33.51 -16.90
N ASP A 25 7.60 33.23 -17.75
CA ASP A 25 6.94 31.94 -17.88
C ASP A 25 7.56 31.13 -19.02
N ALA A 26 7.42 29.81 -18.95
CA ALA A 26 7.90 28.93 -20.00
C ALA A 26 7.18 29.22 -21.33
N GLY A 27 7.94 29.20 -22.42
CA GLY A 27 7.48 29.58 -23.74
C GLY A 27 8.43 30.54 -24.44
N THR A 28 7.94 31.20 -25.48
CA THR A 28 8.73 32.16 -26.26
C THR A 28 8.63 33.55 -25.66
N ALA A 29 9.75 34.04 -25.14
CA ALA A 29 9.92 35.43 -24.72
C ALA A 29 10.39 36.28 -25.90
N THR A 30 10.01 37.57 -25.90
CA THR A 30 10.42 38.53 -26.94
C THR A 30 11.19 39.67 -26.31
N ALA A 31 12.34 40.01 -26.90
CA ALA A 31 13.14 41.18 -26.59
C ALA A 31 12.98 42.18 -27.74
N THR A 32 12.57 43.39 -27.45
CA THR A 32 12.37 44.47 -28.43
C THR A 32 13.20 45.69 -28.08
N ALA A 33 13.65 46.41 -29.10
CA ALA A 33 14.29 47.70 -28.94
C ALA A 33 13.84 48.62 -30.08
N SER A 34 13.67 49.90 -29.79
CA SER A 34 13.32 50.91 -30.78
C SER A 34 14.27 52.09 -30.72
N TYR A 35 14.61 52.58 -31.90
CA TYR A 35 15.30 53.84 -32.11
C TYR A 35 14.29 54.83 -32.71
N ALA A 36 14.06 55.95 -32.04
CA ALA A 36 13.08 56.94 -32.50
C ALA A 36 13.50 57.66 -33.79
N GLY A 37 14.79 57.60 -34.15
CA GLY A 37 15.38 58.43 -35.17
C GLY A 37 15.96 59.73 -34.60
N ASP A 38 16.70 60.44 -35.43
CA ASP A 38 17.19 61.80 -35.16
C ASP A 38 17.08 62.66 -36.44
N SER A 39 17.70 63.84 -36.45
CA SER A 39 17.65 64.75 -37.62
C SER A 39 18.27 64.18 -38.90
N ASN A 40 19.17 63.20 -38.79
CA ASN A 40 19.96 62.63 -39.88
C ASN A 40 19.69 61.13 -40.10
N HIS A 41 18.98 60.45 -39.18
CA HIS A 41 18.69 59.02 -39.23
C HIS A 41 17.21 58.75 -39.00
N LEU A 42 16.61 57.91 -39.85
CA LEU A 42 15.25 57.43 -39.63
C LEU A 42 15.17 56.53 -38.39
N GLY A 43 13.99 56.47 -37.77
CA GLY A 43 13.71 55.51 -36.71
C GLY A 43 13.64 54.08 -37.22
N GLY A 44 13.76 53.12 -36.30
CA GLY A 44 13.68 51.70 -36.60
C GLY A 44 13.48 50.87 -35.35
N ASP A 45 12.98 49.66 -35.53
CA ASP A 45 12.77 48.68 -34.48
C ASP A 45 13.55 47.39 -34.76
N GLY A 46 13.85 46.67 -33.68
CA GLY A 46 14.45 45.35 -33.73
C GLY A 46 13.81 44.44 -32.69
N SER A 47 13.66 43.17 -33.03
CA SER A 47 13.19 42.16 -32.09
C SER A 47 13.98 40.86 -32.22
N ALA A 48 14.08 40.14 -31.10
CA ALA A 48 14.63 38.79 -31.03
C ALA A 48 13.77 37.97 -30.07
N THR A 49 13.68 36.66 -30.33
CA THR A 49 12.98 35.73 -29.44
C THR A 49 13.95 34.75 -28.80
N PHE A 50 13.59 34.26 -27.62
CA PHE A 50 14.28 33.16 -26.94
C PHE A 50 13.28 32.29 -26.20
N THR A 51 13.64 31.03 -25.97
CA THR A 51 12.78 30.08 -25.26
C THR A 51 13.14 30.02 -23.79
N ILE A 52 12.13 30.01 -22.94
CA ILE A 52 12.21 29.64 -21.52
C ILE A 52 11.63 28.23 -21.41
N ASP A 53 12.45 27.28 -20.98
CA ASP A 53 12.01 25.91 -20.77
C ASP A 53 11.18 25.79 -19.49
N LYS A 54 10.30 24.78 -19.43
CA LYS A 54 9.58 24.45 -18.20
C LYS A 54 10.56 24.03 -17.11
N ALA A 55 10.31 24.48 -15.88
CA ALA A 55 11.08 24.07 -14.73
C ALA A 55 10.75 22.63 -14.29
N PRO A 56 11.70 21.88 -13.72
CA PRO A 56 11.40 20.56 -13.13
C PRO A 56 10.47 20.69 -11.92
N SER A 57 9.69 19.65 -11.68
CA SER A 57 8.92 19.46 -10.44
C SER A 57 9.31 18.14 -9.78
N GLN A 58 8.98 18.00 -8.49
CA GLN A 58 9.20 16.78 -7.71
C GLN A 58 7.93 16.42 -6.94
N VAL A 59 7.42 15.21 -7.15
CA VAL A 59 6.35 14.64 -6.31
C VAL A 59 6.95 13.89 -5.13
N THR A 60 6.50 14.21 -3.93
CA THR A 60 6.79 13.46 -2.69
C THR A 60 5.53 12.77 -2.21
N VAL A 61 5.60 11.46 -1.97
CA VAL A 61 4.52 10.66 -1.37
C VAL A 61 4.82 10.44 0.11
N THR A 62 3.85 10.67 0.97
CA THR A 62 3.96 10.44 2.41
C THR A 62 2.82 9.55 2.87
N CYS A 63 3.16 8.37 3.39
CA CYS A 63 2.22 7.41 3.97
C CYS A 63 2.27 7.51 5.50
N ASN A 64 1.17 7.94 6.11
CA ASN A 64 1.06 8.05 7.56
C ASN A 64 -0.33 7.60 8.01
N PRO A 65 -0.46 6.49 8.77
CA PRO A 65 0.64 5.63 9.25
C PRO A 65 1.32 4.85 8.12
N SER A 66 2.60 4.50 8.32
CA SER A 66 3.37 3.66 7.40
C SER A 66 3.15 2.15 7.62
N SER A 67 2.40 1.79 8.66
CA SER A 67 1.99 0.43 8.97
C SER A 67 0.55 0.43 9.50
N VAL A 68 -0.28 -0.45 8.95
CA VAL A 68 -1.69 -0.63 9.28
C VAL A 68 -1.99 -2.12 9.33
N THR A 69 -3.09 -2.51 9.95
CA THR A 69 -3.51 -3.91 10.00
C THR A 69 -4.59 -4.18 8.95
N PHE A 70 -4.58 -5.39 8.38
CA PHE A 70 -5.54 -5.82 7.37
C PHE A 70 -6.99 -5.58 7.82
N THR A 71 -7.79 -4.95 6.96
CA THR A 71 -9.20 -4.62 7.24
C THR A 71 -10.20 -5.43 6.42
N GLY A 72 -9.76 -6.08 5.34
CA GLY A 72 -10.61 -6.71 4.33
C GLY A 72 -11.12 -5.74 3.26
N SER A 73 -10.56 -4.54 3.15
CA SER A 73 -10.91 -3.52 2.16
C SER A 73 -9.68 -2.69 1.76
N PRO A 74 -9.72 -1.94 0.65
CA PRO A 74 -8.62 -1.05 0.26
C PRO A 74 -8.23 -0.08 1.38
N ILE A 75 -6.93 0.07 1.63
CA ILE A 75 -6.36 1.02 2.59
C ILE A 75 -5.60 2.11 1.82
N GLU A 76 -5.87 3.38 2.13
CA GLU A 76 -5.34 4.54 1.38
C GLU A 76 -4.78 5.63 2.32
N PRO A 77 -3.67 5.35 3.06
CA PRO A 77 -3.17 6.24 4.11
C PRO A 77 -2.19 7.32 3.60
N CYS A 78 -1.93 7.36 2.29
CA CYS A 78 -0.89 8.18 1.70
C CYS A 78 -1.44 9.46 1.06
N THR A 79 -0.63 10.51 1.13
CA THR A 79 -0.83 11.77 0.42
C THR A 79 0.35 12.03 -0.51
N ALA A 80 0.16 12.84 -1.54
CA ALA A 80 1.23 13.25 -2.43
C ALA A 80 1.21 14.76 -2.69
N ARG A 81 2.39 15.38 -2.77
CA ARG A 81 2.55 16.79 -3.11
C ARG A 81 3.61 16.99 -4.18
N ALA A 82 3.30 17.80 -5.18
CA ALA A 82 4.24 18.26 -6.18
C ALA A 82 4.83 19.60 -5.77
N LYS A 83 6.15 19.71 -5.75
CA LYS A 83 6.89 20.93 -5.45
C LYS A 83 7.82 21.30 -6.60
N GLY A 84 8.06 22.59 -6.77
CA GLY A 84 8.98 23.13 -7.76
C GLY A 84 9.36 24.57 -7.45
N VAL A 85 10.21 25.15 -8.29
CA VAL A 85 10.51 26.58 -8.24
C VAL A 85 9.27 27.42 -8.57
N GLY A 86 9.35 28.74 -8.44
CA GLY A 86 8.23 29.62 -8.80
C GLY A 86 6.99 29.48 -7.90
N GLY A 87 7.10 28.80 -6.75
CA GLY A 87 6.01 28.65 -5.79
C GLY A 87 5.09 27.46 -6.05
N LEU A 88 5.45 26.52 -6.93
CA LEU A 88 4.70 25.27 -7.08
C LEU A 88 4.70 24.49 -5.75
N ASP A 89 3.53 24.37 -5.13
CA ASP A 89 3.23 23.45 -4.02
C ASP A 89 1.74 23.08 -4.11
N THR A 90 1.45 21.91 -4.69
CA THR A 90 0.07 21.45 -4.90
C THR A 90 -0.09 19.97 -4.55
N SER A 91 -1.31 19.57 -4.22
CA SER A 91 -1.64 18.17 -4.01
C SER A 91 -1.60 17.42 -5.34
N ALA A 92 -1.07 16.21 -5.31
CA ALA A 92 -1.10 15.29 -6.44
C ALA A 92 -2.06 14.12 -6.14
N PRO A 93 -2.85 13.64 -7.12
CA PRO A 93 -3.62 12.41 -6.96
C PRO A 93 -2.71 11.22 -6.67
N VAL A 94 -3.18 10.30 -5.82
CA VAL A 94 -2.48 9.08 -5.45
C VAL A 94 -3.23 7.88 -6.02
N SER A 95 -2.51 6.97 -6.66
CA SER A 95 -3.01 5.65 -7.04
C SER A 95 -2.33 4.57 -6.21
N TYR A 96 -3.01 3.45 -6.00
CA TYR A 96 -2.54 2.37 -5.13
C TYR A 96 -2.42 1.04 -5.87
N ALA A 97 -1.45 0.24 -5.45
CA ALA A 97 -1.30 -1.16 -5.82
C ALA A 97 -1.07 -2.00 -4.57
N HIS A 98 -1.61 -3.22 -4.56
CA HIS A 98 -1.49 -4.18 -3.45
C HIS A 98 -1.97 -3.65 -2.09
N ASN A 99 -3.01 -2.81 -2.07
CA ASN A 99 -3.49 -2.13 -0.87
C ASN A 99 -4.70 -2.79 -0.19
N VAL A 100 -4.99 -4.05 -0.52
CA VAL A 100 -6.11 -4.82 0.07
C VAL A 100 -5.59 -5.98 0.92
N GLU A 101 -4.55 -6.64 0.46
CA GLU A 101 -4.00 -7.86 1.06
C GLU A 101 -2.85 -7.55 2.02
N VAL A 102 -2.59 -8.47 2.96
CA VAL A 102 -1.39 -8.43 3.81
C VAL A 102 -0.13 -8.36 2.95
N GLY A 103 0.83 -7.52 3.35
CA GLY A 103 2.09 -7.34 2.65
C GLY A 103 2.46 -5.87 2.50
N THR A 104 3.25 -5.55 1.47
CA THR A 104 3.66 -4.18 1.16
C THR A 104 2.76 -3.61 0.07
N ALA A 105 2.10 -2.50 0.39
CA ALA A 105 1.32 -1.72 -0.56
C ALA A 105 2.18 -0.58 -1.14
N THR A 106 1.91 -0.21 -2.39
CA THR A 106 2.59 0.89 -3.09
C THR A 106 1.59 2.00 -3.39
N ALA A 107 1.98 3.24 -3.08
CA ALA A 107 1.26 4.45 -3.42
C ALA A 107 2.07 5.26 -4.44
N THR A 108 1.45 5.71 -5.52
CA THR A 108 2.09 6.51 -6.57
C THR A 108 1.39 7.85 -6.70
N GLY A 109 2.11 8.94 -6.41
CA GLY A 109 1.65 10.29 -6.66
C GLY A 109 2.02 10.73 -8.08
N THR A 110 1.09 11.35 -8.79
CA THR A 110 1.34 11.85 -10.16
C THR A 110 0.97 13.32 -10.29
N TYR A 111 1.91 14.14 -10.76
CA TYR A 111 1.64 15.50 -11.19
C TYR A 111 1.86 15.61 -12.69
N THR A 112 0.83 16.05 -13.41
CA THR A 112 0.79 16.07 -14.88
C THR A 112 1.58 17.21 -15.50
N GLY A 113 2.22 18.07 -14.69
CA GLY A 113 2.81 19.33 -15.14
C GLY A 113 1.77 20.43 -15.29
N ASP A 114 2.25 21.64 -15.53
CA ASP A 114 1.44 22.81 -15.88
C ASP A 114 2.12 23.60 -17.02
N ALA A 115 1.73 24.85 -17.23
CA ALA A 115 2.33 25.70 -18.25
C ALA A 115 3.83 25.93 -18.03
N ASN A 116 4.26 25.99 -16.76
CA ASN A 116 5.60 26.39 -16.33
C ASN A 116 6.44 25.24 -15.77
N HIS A 117 5.83 24.09 -15.46
CA HIS A 117 6.49 22.97 -14.82
C HIS A 117 6.32 21.66 -15.58
N LEU A 118 7.38 20.86 -15.62
CA LEU A 118 7.37 19.49 -16.14
C LEU A 118 6.55 18.57 -15.25
N ALA A 119 5.97 17.53 -15.84
CA ALA A 119 5.32 16.45 -15.11
C ALA A 119 6.34 15.67 -14.26
N SER A 120 5.90 15.12 -13.13
CA SER A 120 6.71 14.25 -12.29
C SER A 120 5.85 13.24 -11.53
N THR A 121 6.48 12.14 -11.12
CA THR A 121 5.87 11.11 -10.29
C THR A 121 6.75 10.85 -9.07
N GLY A 122 6.14 10.34 -8.02
CA GLY A 122 6.81 9.88 -6.81
C GLY A 122 6.10 8.65 -6.28
N SER A 123 6.81 7.83 -5.51
CA SER A 123 6.22 6.65 -4.87
C SER A 123 6.55 6.59 -3.39
N GLY A 124 5.68 5.93 -2.65
CA GLY A 124 5.85 5.58 -1.25
C GLY A 124 5.26 4.20 -0.99
N THR A 125 5.64 3.59 0.12
CA THR A 125 5.11 2.28 0.53
C THR A 125 4.60 2.34 1.97
N PHE A 126 3.66 1.45 2.28
CA PHE A 126 3.22 1.17 3.64
C PHE A 126 2.98 -0.34 3.78
N THR A 127 3.01 -0.83 5.02
CA THR A 127 2.79 -2.26 5.31
C THR A 127 1.37 -2.51 5.81
N ILE A 128 0.78 -3.60 5.34
CA ILE A 128 -0.47 -4.16 5.83
C ILE A 128 -0.12 -5.42 6.61
N GLY A 129 -0.24 -5.35 7.94
CA GLY A 129 0.03 -6.44 8.87
C GLY A 129 -1.11 -7.44 8.98
N SER A 130 -0.76 -8.67 9.37
CA SER A 130 -1.69 -9.75 9.66
C SER A 130 -2.42 -9.56 11.00
N TRP A 131 -3.58 -10.20 11.13
CA TRP A 131 -4.23 -10.49 12.40
C TRP A 131 -3.42 -11.49 13.23
N THR A 132 -3.74 -11.57 14.51
CA THR A 132 -3.09 -12.47 15.47
C THR A 132 -4.10 -13.50 15.93
N PRO A 133 -4.16 -14.69 15.30
CA PRO A 133 -4.95 -15.78 15.85
C PRO A 133 -4.22 -16.44 17.02
N SER A 134 -4.98 -16.78 18.07
CA SER A 134 -4.51 -17.56 19.22
C SER A 134 -4.86 -19.03 19.02
N GLY A 135 -4.02 -19.91 19.56
CA GLY A 135 -4.01 -21.35 19.28
C GLY A 135 -5.31 -22.09 19.62
N PHE A 136 -5.34 -23.40 19.33
CA PHE A 136 -6.44 -24.22 19.80
C PHE A 136 -6.34 -24.40 21.32
N TYR A 137 -7.39 -24.02 22.04
CA TYR A 137 -7.51 -24.21 23.48
C TYR A 137 -7.93 -25.64 23.83
N GLN A 138 -7.75 -26.00 25.10
CA GLN A 138 -8.13 -27.30 25.67
C GLN A 138 -9.53 -27.75 25.20
N PRO A 139 -9.67 -28.97 24.68
CA PRO A 139 -8.80 -30.14 24.91
C PRO A 139 -7.72 -30.37 23.85
N VAL A 140 -7.41 -29.37 23.02
CA VAL A 140 -6.34 -29.49 22.02
C VAL A 140 -5.06 -28.88 22.58
N ASP A 141 -3.98 -29.66 22.52
CA ASP A 141 -2.64 -29.21 22.81
C ASP A 141 -1.93 -28.71 21.55
N MET A 142 -1.26 -27.56 21.68
CA MET A 142 -0.58 -26.86 20.60
C MET A 142 0.92 -27.17 20.53
N GLY A 143 1.57 -26.69 19.48
CA GLY A 143 3.02 -26.86 19.27
C GLY A 143 3.35 -28.17 18.56
N THR A 144 4.26 -28.95 19.12
CA THR A 144 4.69 -30.24 18.55
C THR A 144 3.93 -31.44 19.08
N THR A 145 2.94 -31.23 19.96
CA THR A 145 2.12 -32.31 20.52
C THR A 145 1.27 -32.96 19.44
N LEU A 146 1.23 -34.30 19.47
CA LEU A 146 0.38 -35.13 18.65
C LEU A 146 -0.87 -35.52 19.45
N ASN A 147 -1.96 -34.80 19.21
CA ASN A 147 -3.24 -35.01 19.88
C ASN A 147 -3.87 -36.33 19.42
N THR A 148 -4.09 -37.29 20.31
CA THR A 148 -4.71 -38.57 19.99
C THR A 148 -6.19 -38.60 20.32
N VAL A 149 -7.01 -39.02 19.35
CA VAL A 149 -8.46 -39.04 19.52
C VAL A 149 -9.05 -40.27 18.85
N LYS A 150 -10.08 -40.85 19.46
CA LYS A 150 -10.82 -41.98 18.86
C LYS A 150 -11.40 -41.55 17.50
N ASN A 151 -11.12 -42.33 16.46
CA ASN A 151 -11.62 -42.08 15.11
C ASN A 151 -13.16 -41.97 15.07
N GLY A 152 -13.69 -41.06 14.27
CA GLY A 152 -15.13 -40.77 14.20
C GLY A 152 -15.67 -39.89 15.33
N SER A 153 -14.85 -39.52 16.33
CA SER A 153 -15.24 -38.58 17.40
C SER A 153 -15.21 -37.13 16.90
N THR A 154 -15.89 -36.24 17.62
CA THR A 154 -15.90 -34.81 17.32
C THR A 154 -14.99 -34.06 18.29
N VAL A 155 -14.03 -33.31 17.77
CA VAL A 155 -13.14 -32.46 18.57
C VAL A 155 -13.61 -31.01 18.49
N PRO A 156 -13.83 -30.31 19.62
CA PRO A 156 -14.07 -28.88 19.59
C PRO A 156 -12.74 -28.13 19.45
N LEU A 157 -12.50 -27.58 18.26
CA LEU A 157 -11.35 -26.72 17.97
C LEU A 157 -11.70 -25.29 18.43
N LYS A 158 -11.15 -24.84 19.55
CA LYS A 158 -11.48 -23.54 20.18
C LYS A 158 -10.35 -22.55 19.96
N PHE A 159 -10.60 -21.33 19.52
CA PHE A 159 -9.53 -20.35 19.24
C PHE A 159 -10.07 -18.93 19.27
N GLU A 160 -9.18 -17.95 19.25
CA GLU A 160 -9.50 -16.51 19.17
C GLU A 160 -8.73 -15.87 18.01
N VAL A 161 -9.20 -14.71 17.54
CA VAL A 161 -8.52 -13.94 16.50
C VAL A 161 -8.53 -12.47 16.87
N PHE A 162 -7.38 -11.82 16.85
CA PHE A 162 -7.23 -10.42 17.25
C PHE A 162 -6.76 -9.53 16.09
N ARG A 163 -7.27 -8.31 16.04
CA ARG A 163 -6.82 -7.21 15.19
C ARG A 163 -6.42 -6.05 16.10
N ASP A 164 -5.14 -5.68 16.09
CA ASP A 164 -4.61 -4.58 16.92
C ASP A 164 -4.95 -4.74 18.42
N GLY A 165 -4.93 -5.96 18.92
CA GLY A 165 -5.30 -6.30 20.30
C GLY A 165 -6.80 -6.35 20.58
N VAL A 166 -7.66 -6.05 19.61
CA VAL A 166 -9.12 -6.17 19.72
C VAL A 166 -9.57 -7.50 19.14
N GLU A 167 -10.35 -8.25 19.91
CA GLU A 167 -10.88 -9.54 19.46
C GLU A 167 -11.90 -9.37 18.33
N LEU A 168 -11.76 -10.18 17.29
CA LEU A 168 -12.72 -10.31 16.21
C LEU A 168 -13.68 -11.45 16.54
N THR A 169 -14.98 -11.21 16.42
CA THR A 169 -16.02 -12.18 16.87
C THR A 169 -16.92 -12.69 15.74
N SER A 170 -16.81 -12.10 14.54
CA SER A 170 -17.60 -12.55 13.38
C SER A 170 -17.04 -13.84 12.81
N THR A 171 -17.90 -14.84 12.57
CA THR A 171 -17.49 -16.11 11.94
C THR A 171 -17.02 -15.93 10.49
N SER A 172 -17.39 -14.82 9.83
CA SER A 172 -16.95 -14.54 8.46
C SER A 172 -15.44 -14.32 8.33
N ILE A 173 -14.74 -14.02 9.42
CA ILE A 173 -13.28 -13.82 9.41
C ILE A 173 -12.50 -15.11 9.14
N VAL A 174 -13.14 -16.27 9.31
CA VAL A 174 -12.55 -17.58 9.08
C VAL A 174 -12.92 -18.05 7.68
N THR A 175 -11.93 -18.34 6.85
CA THR A 175 -12.14 -18.73 5.46
C THR A 175 -12.16 -20.24 5.27
N SER A 176 -11.36 -20.97 6.04
CA SER A 176 -11.31 -22.42 5.91
C SER A 176 -10.85 -23.14 7.17
N PHE A 177 -11.31 -24.38 7.28
CA PHE A 177 -10.70 -25.41 8.09
C PHE A 177 -10.32 -26.58 7.19
N THR A 178 -9.08 -27.03 7.28
CA THR A 178 -8.60 -28.20 6.54
C THR A 178 -8.04 -29.22 7.52
N ALA A 179 -8.24 -30.50 7.22
CA ALA A 179 -7.63 -31.62 7.91
C ALA A 179 -6.86 -32.45 6.88
N THR A 180 -5.58 -32.15 6.73
CA THR A 180 -4.73 -32.78 5.73
C THR A 180 -4.03 -33.97 6.33
N MET A 181 -4.12 -35.14 5.69
CA MET A 181 -3.42 -36.33 6.18
C MET A 181 -1.91 -36.12 6.05
N ILE A 182 -1.18 -36.42 7.12
CA ILE A 182 0.28 -36.33 7.21
C ILE A 182 0.88 -37.65 7.66
N ALA A 183 2.19 -37.82 7.47
CA ALA A 183 2.91 -38.92 8.10
C ALA A 183 2.86 -38.77 9.62
N CYS A 184 2.66 -39.87 10.34
CA CYS A 184 2.69 -39.86 11.81
C CYS A 184 4.12 -39.62 12.30
N GLN A 185 4.30 -38.56 13.10
CA GLN A 185 5.57 -38.32 13.78
C GLN A 185 5.72 -39.29 14.95
N THR A 186 6.77 -40.12 14.93
CA THR A 186 6.97 -41.19 15.93
C THR A 186 7.66 -40.71 17.21
N SER A 187 8.27 -39.52 17.18
CA SER A 187 8.98 -38.90 18.31
C SER A 187 8.23 -37.73 18.94
N ALA A 188 7.03 -37.40 18.45
CA ALA A 188 6.23 -36.31 19.00
C ALA A 188 5.68 -36.68 20.39
N PRO A 189 5.66 -35.75 21.36
CA PRO A 189 4.86 -35.92 22.58
C PRO A 189 3.41 -36.22 22.20
N VAL A 190 2.80 -37.23 22.84
CA VAL A 190 1.42 -37.65 22.56
C VAL A 190 0.54 -37.27 23.73
N ASP A 191 -0.61 -36.69 23.44
CA ASP A 191 -1.62 -36.36 24.45
C ASP A 191 -3.00 -36.80 23.98
N ASP A 192 -3.78 -37.45 24.85
CA ASP A 192 -5.12 -37.92 24.50
C ASP A 192 -6.14 -36.78 24.57
N ILE A 193 -7.16 -36.81 23.70
CA ILE A 193 -8.28 -35.88 23.78
C ILE A 193 -9.40 -36.55 24.57
N GLU A 194 -9.62 -36.10 25.79
CA GLU A 194 -10.66 -36.65 26.68
C GLU A 194 -12.03 -36.00 26.49
N PHE A 195 -12.07 -34.79 25.90
CA PHE A 195 -13.32 -34.06 25.69
C PHE A 195 -13.74 -34.02 24.22
N THR A 196 -14.86 -34.67 23.92
CA THR A 196 -15.44 -34.70 22.57
C THR A 196 -16.87 -34.18 22.60
N THR A 197 -17.33 -33.63 21.48
CA THR A 197 -18.70 -33.12 21.34
C THR A 197 -19.55 -34.03 20.46
N THR A 198 -20.87 -33.87 20.50
CA THR A 198 -21.80 -34.48 19.55
C THR A 198 -22.24 -33.44 18.53
N GLY A 199 -22.30 -33.81 17.24
CA GLY A 199 -22.76 -32.93 16.17
C GLY A 199 -21.89 -32.92 14.92
N GLY A 200 -22.44 -32.40 13.81
CA GLY A 200 -21.72 -32.20 12.56
C GLY A 200 -20.76 -31.00 12.62
N THR A 201 -19.96 -30.84 11.57
CA THR A 201 -18.96 -29.77 11.48
C THR A 201 -19.62 -28.39 11.39
N SER A 202 -19.50 -27.57 12.45
CA SER A 202 -20.05 -26.21 12.49
C SER A 202 -19.10 -25.22 13.19
N LEU A 203 -18.94 -24.05 12.58
CA LEU A 203 -18.24 -22.89 13.14
C LEU A 203 -19.26 -22.00 13.87
N ARG A 204 -18.91 -21.58 15.08
CA ARG A 204 -19.65 -20.55 15.83
C ARG A 204 -18.71 -19.70 16.66
N TYR A 205 -19.19 -18.53 17.06
CA TYR A 205 -18.58 -17.75 18.14
C TYR A 205 -19.38 -17.96 19.42
N ASP A 206 -18.71 -18.36 20.49
CA ASP A 206 -19.29 -18.54 21.83
C ASP A 206 -19.10 -17.24 22.62
N THR A 207 -20.17 -16.47 22.76
CA THR A 207 -20.15 -15.18 23.46
C THR A 207 -19.99 -15.30 24.97
N THR A 208 -20.24 -16.48 25.55
CA THR A 208 -20.06 -16.70 26.99
C THR A 208 -18.60 -17.01 27.30
N ALA A 209 -17.97 -17.83 26.46
CA ALA A 209 -16.56 -18.18 26.60
C ALA A 209 -15.60 -17.17 25.96
N GLY A 210 -16.08 -16.30 25.06
CA GLY A 210 -15.26 -15.33 24.35
C GLY A 210 -14.32 -15.97 23.33
N GLN A 211 -14.78 -16.97 22.57
CA GLN A 211 -13.93 -17.70 21.62
C GLN A 211 -14.72 -18.30 20.46
N PHE A 212 -14.05 -18.55 19.35
CA PHE A 212 -14.59 -19.40 18.29
C PHE A 212 -14.57 -20.86 18.70
N VAL A 213 -15.54 -21.62 18.20
CA VAL A 213 -15.58 -23.08 18.32
C VAL A 213 -15.94 -23.69 16.97
N GLN A 214 -15.03 -24.47 16.42
CA GLN A 214 -15.27 -25.34 15.27
C GLN A 214 -15.36 -26.78 15.76
N ASN A 215 -16.55 -27.38 15.69
CA ASN A 215 -16.68 -28.82 15.92
C ASN A 215 -16.11 -29.56 14.69
N TRP A 216 -15.11 -30.41 14.86
CA TRP A 216 -14.54 -31.20 13.76
C TRP A 216 -14.80 -32.69 14.00
N GLN A 217 -15.64 -33.30 13.16
CA GLN A 217 -15.82 -34.75 13.17
C GLN A 217 -14.62 -35.42 12.48
N THR A 218 -13.84 -36.17 13.24
CA THR A 218 -12.66 -36.86 12.74
C THR A 218 -13.04 -37.98 11.77
N PRO A 219 -12.22 -38.25 10.74
CA PRO A 219 -12.43 -39.40 9.86
C PRO A 219 -12.46 -40.73 10.63
N LYS A 220 -13.25 -41.71 10.16
CA LYS A 220 -13.23 -43.09 10.68
C LYS A 220 -12.07 -43.90 10.09
N LYS A 221 -10.84 -43.42 10.28
CA LYS A 221 -9.60 -44.01 9.75
C LYS A 221 -8.59 -44.17 10.89
N PRO A 222 -8.65 -45.25 11.68
CA PRO A 222 -7.71 -45.47 12.77
C PRO A 222 -6.27 -45.59 12.23
N GLY A 223 -5.32 -45.12 13.02
CA GLY A 223 -3.88 -45.14 12.72
C GLY A 223 -3.35 -44.01 11.85
N THR A 224 -4.21 -43.15 11.27
CA THR A 224 -3.75 -42.03 10.44
C THR A 224 -3.53 -40.76 11.24
N CYS A 225 -2.63 -39.90 10.74
CA CYS A 225 -2.33 -38.60 11.32
C CYS A 225 -2.78 -37.45 10.43
N TYR A 226 -3.15 -36.33 11.03
CA TYR A 226 -3.68 -35.15 10.35
C TYR A 226 -3.03 -33.87 10.87
N LEU A 227 -2.73 -32.95 9.97
CA LEU A 227 -2.51 -31.54 10.28
C LEU A 227 -3.83 -30.81 10.09
N VAL A 228 -4.41 -30.31 11.17
CA VAL A 228 -5.60 -29.48 11.14
C VAL A 228 -5.17 -28.02 11.09
N THR A 229 -5.66 -27.28 10.10
CA THR A 229 -5.35 -25.87 9.90
C THR A 229 -6.63 -25.04 9.81
N MET A 230 -6.77 -24.07 10.71
CA MET A 230 -7.71 -22.95 10.57
C MET A 230 -7.02 -21.83 9.80
N THR A 231 -7.72 -21.19 8.86
CA THR A 231 -7.22 -20.03 8.10
C THR A 231 -8.21 -18.87 8.15
N THR A 232 -7.71 -17.67 8.41
CA THR A 232 -8.48 -16.41 8.42
C THR A 232 -8.46 -15.70 7.06
N GLN A 233 -9.23 -14.63 6.90
CA GLN A 233 -9.28 -13.83 5.66
C GLN A 233 -7.93 -13.19 5.29
N ASP A 234 -7.15 -12.77 6.28
CA ASP A 234 -5.80 -12.23 6.10
C ASP A 234 -4.73 -13.33 5.89
N LYS A 235 -5.17 -14.59 5.74
CA LYS A 235 -4.35 -15.80 5.56
C LYS A 235 -3.54 -16.23 6.77
N SER A 236 -3.76 -15.64 7.95
CA SER A 236 -3.19 -16.13 9.21
C SER A 236 -3.74 -17.52 9.55
N THR A 237 -2.95 -18.32 10.28
CA THR A 237 -3.31 -19.73 10.54
C THR A 237 -3.09 -20.17 11.97
N VAL A 238 -3.94 -21.10 12.44
CA VAL A 238 -3.72 -21.91 13.65
C VAL A 238 -3.64 -23.38 13.24
N LYS A 239 -2.67 -24.11 13.78
CA LYS A 239 -2.36 -25.48 13.37
C LYS A 239 -2.15 -26.41 14.56
N ALA A 240 -2.73 -27.60 14.50
CA ALA A 240 -2.45 -28.69 15.45
C ALA A 240 -2.40 -30.05 14.73
N GLN A 241 -1.62 -30.96 15.29
CA GLN A 241 -1.48 -32.32 14.78
C GLN A 241 -2.33 -33.29 15.57
N PHE A 242 -2.95 -34.24 14.87
CA PHE A 242 -3.81 -35.26 15.44
C PHE A 242 -3.42 -36.65 14.95
N LYS A 243 -3.58 -37.67 15.80
CA LYS A 243 -3.53 -39.08 15.44
C LYS A 243 -4.84 -39.76 15.82
N LEU A 244 -5.44 -40.46 14.86
CA LEU A 244 -6.70 -41.15 15.10
C LEU A 244 -6.42 -42.55 15.66
N LYS A 245 -7.03 -42.88 16.79
CA LYS A 245 -6.99 -44.21 17.41
C LYS A 245 -8.24 -45.02 17.06
#